data_AF-A0A8T5XDH2-F1
#
_entry.id   AF-A0A8T5XDH2-F1
#
_cell.length_a   1.000
_cell.length_b   1.000
_cell.length_c   1.000
_cell.angle_alpha   90.00
_cell.angle_beta   90.00
_cell.angle_gamma   90.00
#
_symmetry.space_group_name_H-M   'P 1'
#
loop_
_entity.id
_entity.type
_entity.pdbx_description
1 polymer ?
#
loop_
_entity_poly.entity_id
_entity_poly.type
_entity_poly.pdbx_seq_one_letter_code
_entity_poly.pdbx_strand_id
1 'polypeptide(L)' 'MAKNKKKKKIETLEDKMKYEIAGELGLLDKVTNEGWGSLTAKETGRIGGIITVRKKKMKKKLEENKNQVKSNLD' A
#
# COMPACT_ATOMS: atom_id res chain seq x y z
N MET A 1 10.29 32.54 -4.84
CA MET A 1 9.58 31.44 -5.55
C MET A 1 10.22 30.10 -5.17
N ALA A 2 9.59 29.33 -4.28
CA ALA A 2 10.15 28.08 -3.77
C ALA A 2 10.05 26.97 -4.84
N LYS A 3 11.19 26.56 -5.38
CA LYS A 3 11.31 25.45 -6.34
C LYS A 3 11.07 24.13 -5.58
N ASN A 4 9.90 23.53 -5.80
CA ASN A 4 9.48 22.27 -5.18
C ASN A 4 10.41 21.13 -5.63
N LYS A 5 11.32 20.69 -4.76
CA LYS A 5 12.24 19.57 -4.99
C LYS A 5 11.44 18.31 -5.35
N LYS A 6 11.58 17.81 -6.58
CA LYS A 6 11.20 16.45 -6.97
C LYS A 6 11.96 15.47 -6.07
N LYS A 7 11.38 15.09 -4.93
CA LYS A 7 11.88 13.99 -4.11
C LYS A 7 11.74 12.73 -4.95
N LYS A 8 12.87 12.12 -5.35
CA LYS A 8 12.93 10.77 -5.90
C LYS A 8 12.04 9.88 -5.01
N LYS A 9 10.90 9.47 -5.53
CA LYS A 9 9.94 8.65 -4.81
C LYS A 9 10.62 7.30 -4.63
N ILE A 10 11.12 7.04 -3.42
CA ILE A 10 11.49 5.70 -3.01
C ILE A 10 10.19 4.91 -3.18
N GLU A 11 10.14 4.07 -4.23
CA GLU A 11 9.01 3.21 -4.52
C GLU A 11 8.86 2.27 -3.34
N THR A 12 8.06 2.70 -2.37
CA THR A 12 7.95 2.01 -1.09
C THR A 12 7.12 0.76 -1.35
N LEU A 13 7.26 -0.28 -0.51
CA LEU A 13 6.37 -1.45 -0.53
C LEU A 13 4.88 -1.06 -0.64
N GLU A 14 4.50 0.05 -0.01
CA GLU A 14 3.13 0.57 -0.06
C GLU A 14 2.70 1.04 -1.45
N ASP A 15 3.60 1.58 -2.27
CA ASP A 15 3.30 1.96 -3.66
C ASP A 15 3.10 0.72 -4.54
N LYS A 16 3.94 -0.30 -4.39
CA LYS A 16 3.75 -1.58 -5.11
C LYS A 16 2.40 -2.20 -4.78
N MET A 17 2.05 -2.26 -3.50
CA MET A 17 0.75 -2.77 -3.06
C MET A 17 -0.42 -1.95 -3.62
N LYS A 18 -0.28 -0.62 -3.72
CA LYS A 18 -1.31 0.25 -4.33
C LYS A 18 -1.55 -0.15 -5.79
N TYR A 19 -0.49 -0.35 -6.57
CA TYR A 19 -0.60 -0.75 -7.97
C TYR A 19 -1.13 -2.19 -8.12
N GLU A 20 -0.70 -3.13 -7.28
CA GLU A 20 -1.24 -4.50 -7.28
C GLU A 20 -2.76 -4.51 -7.04
N ILE A 21 -3.23 -3.79 -6.01
CA ILE A 21 -4.66 -3.71 -5.70
C ILE A 21 -5.42 -2.96 -6.80
N ALA A 22 -4.83 -1.91 -7.38
CA ALA A 22 -5.42 -1.26 -8.55
C ALA A 22 -5.56 -2.25 -9.73
N GLY A 23 -4.59 -3.13 -9.93
CA GLY A 23 -4.65 -4.24 -10.90
C GLY A 23 -5.77 -5.22 -10.61
N GLU A 24 -5.87 -5.68 -9.35
CA GLU A 24 -6.96 -6.58 -8.90
C GLU A 24 -8.35 -5.95 -9.11
N LEU A 25 -8.46 -4.63 -9.01
CA LEU A 25 -9.72 -3.89 -9.20
C LEU A 25 -9.97 -3.48 -10.66
N GLY A 26 -9.06 -3.76 -11.60
CA GLY A 26 -9.16 -3.33 -13.00
C GLY A 26 -8.98 -1.81 -13.21
N LEU A 27 -8.38 -1.13 -12.24
CA LEU A 27 -8.14 0.32 -12.25
C LEU A 27 -6.69 0.67 -12.61
N LEU A 28 -5.83 -0.34 -12.79
CA LEU A 28 -4.41 -0.16 -13.07
C LEU A 28 -4.16 0.65 -14.33
N ASP A 29 -4.87 0.35 -15.42
CA ASP A 29 -4.73 1.08 -16.68
C ASP A 29 -5.07 2.56 -16.49
N LYS A 30 -6.13 2.85 -15.73
CA LYS A 30 -6.56 4.22 -15.44
C LYS A 30 -5.53 4.98 -14.61
N VAL A 31 -5.03 4.36 -13.55
CA VAL A 31 -4.00 4.95 -12.68
C VAL A 31 -2.68 5.14 -13.43
N THR A 32 -2.33 4.22 -14.34
CA THR A 32 -1.08 4.28 -15.10
C THR A 32 -1.12 5.35 -16.18
N ASN A 33 -2.26 5.49 -16.88
CA ASN A 33 -2.44 6.46 -17.97
C ASN A 33 -2.84 7.85 -17.46
N GLU A 34 -3.83 7.94 -16.58
CA GLU A 34 -4.42 9.21 -16.12
C GLU A 34 -3.97 9.62 -14.70
N GLY A 35 -3.30 8.72 -13.97
CA GLY A 35 -2.86 8.97 -12.60
C GLY A 35 -3.94 8.69 -11.55
N TRP A 36 -3.56 8.78 -10.27
CA TRP A 36 -4.45 8.54 -9.13
C TRP A 36 -5.61 9.54 -9.02
N GLY A 37 -5.50 10.73 -9.63
CA GLY A 37 -6.55 11.75 -9.63
C GLY A 37 -7.74 11.44 -10.56
N SER A 38 -7.61 10.46 -11.46
CA SER A 38 -8.66 10.02 -12.38
C SER A 38 -9.69 9.07 -11.75
N LEU A 39 -9.36 8.55 -10.57
CA LEU A 39 -10.19 7.64 -9.81
C LEU A 39 -11.20 8.40 -8.95
N THR A 40 -12.37 7.82 -8.79
CA THR A 40 -13.40 8.34 -7.87
C THR A 40 -12.97 8.15 -6.41
N ALA A 41 -13.57 8.94 -5.51
CA ALA A 41 -13.38 8.77 -4.06
C ALA A 41 -13.72 7.35 -3.57
N LYS A 42 -14.67 6.68 -4.23
CA LYS A 42 -15.07 5.31 -3.91
C LYS A 42 -14.00 4.29 -4.29
N GLU A 43 -13.37 4.46 -5.46
CA GLU A 43 -12.30 3.58 -5.96
C GLU A 43 -11.01 3.76 -5.17
N THR A 44 -10.54 5.00 -5.03
CA THR A 44 -9.38 5.34 -4.21
C THR A 44 -9.57 4.94 -2.75
N GLY A 45 -10.76 5.16 -2.19
CA GLY A 45 -11.12 4.76 -0.83
C GLY A 45 -11.08 3.24 -0.63
N ARG A 46 -11.53 2.44 -1.61
CA ARG A 46 -11.40 0.98 -1.57
C ARG A 46 -9.95 0.53 -1.55
N ILE A 47 -9.11 1.07 -2.42
CA ILE A 47 -7.67 0.75 -2.47
C ILE A 47 -7.00 1.08 -1.13
N GLY A 48 -7.23 2.30 -0.61
CA GLY A 48 -6.69 2.73 0.69
C GLY A 48 -7.18 1.87 1.86
N GLY A 49 -8.45 1.44 1.84
CA GLY A 49 -9.03 0.54 2.83
C GLY A 49 -8.35 -0.83 2.84
N ILE A 50 -8.15 -1.45 1.67
CA ILE A 50 -7.51 -2.76 1.53
C ILE A 50 -6.07 -2.70 2.06
N ILE A 51 -5.31 -1.65 1.71
CA ILE A 51 -3.94 -1.45 2.21
C ILE A 51 -3.91 -1.37 3.73
N THR A 52 -4.83 -0.60 4.32
CA THR A 52 -4.92 -0.43 5.77
C THR A 52 -5.18 -1.76 6.47
N VAL A 53 -6.13 -2.56 5.95
CA VAL A 53 -6.43 -3.89 6.47
C VAL A 53 -5.22 -4.83 6.34
N ARG A 54 -4.55 -4.84 5.18
CA ARG A 54 -3.39 -5.71 4.91
C ARG A 54 -2.21 -5.33 5.83
N LYS A 55 -1.96 -4.03 6.05
CA LYS A 55 -0.96 -3.51 6.99
C LYS A 55 -1.25 -3.91 8.44
N LYS A 56 -2.52 -3.85 8.86
CA LYS A 56 -2.95 -4.29 10.20
C LYS A 56 -2.73 -5.80 10.40
N LYS A 57 -3.10 -6.61 9.39
CA LYS A 57 -2.88 -8.07 9.42
C LYS A 57 -1.39 -8.43 9.47
N MET A 58 -0.56 -7.79 8.65
CA MET A 58 0.90 -8.03 8.64
C MET A 58 1.55 -7.70 9.98
N LYS A 59 1.15 -6.59 10.62
CA LYS A 59 1.64 -6.25 11.97
C LYS A 59 1.27 -7.32 13.00
N LYS A 60 0.01 -7.75 13.03
CA LYS A 60 -0.47 -8.81 13.94
C LYS A 60 0.31 -10.11 13.73
N LYS A 61 0.50 -10.51 12.47
CA LYS A 61 1.22 -11.74 12.11
C LYS A 61 2.70 -11.67 12.47
N LEU A 62 3.33 -10.50 12.30
CA LEU A 62 4.73 -10.27 12.71
C LEU A 62 4.91 -10.35 14.23
N GLU A 63 3.93 -9.86 14.98
CA GLU A 63 3.91 -9.89 16.44
C GLU A 63 3.68 -11.31 16.98
N GLU A 64 2.75 -12.06 16.39
CA GLU A 64 2.54 -13.49 16.67
C GLU A 64 3.81 -14.31 16.39
N ASN A 65 4.48 -14.07 15.26
CA ASN A 65 5.70 -14.79 14.89
C ASN A 65 6.87 -14.48 15.83
N LYS A 66 6.97 -13.25 16.37
CA LYS A 66 8.00 -12.90 17.36
C LYS A 66 7.78 -13.61 18.70
N ASN A 67 6.53 -13.76 19.12
CA ASN A 67 6.23 -14.49 20.36
C ASN A 67 6.54 -15.98 20.22
N GLN A 68 6.27 -16.58 19.06
CA GLN A 68 6.59 -17.99 18.81
C GLN A 68 8.10 -18.27 18.75
N VAL A 69 8.90 -17.35 18.19
CA VAL A 69 10.36 -17.51 18.18
C VAL A 69 10.96 -17.37 19.59
N LYS A 70 10.43 -16.47 20.43
CA LYS A 70 10.87 -16.36 21.82
C LYS A 70 10.56 -17.62 22.63
N SER A 71 9.33 -18.13 22.52
CA SER A 71 8.93 -19.36 23.25
C SER A 71 9.69 -20.61 22.84
N ASN A 72 10.33 -20.62 21.66
CA ASN A 72 11.13 -21.76 21.19
C ASN A 72 12.61 -21.64 21.55
N LEU A 73 13.02 -20.53 22.18
CA LEU A 73 14.40 -20.25 22.58
C LEU A 73 14.60 -20.28 24.11
N ASP A 74 13.51 -20.40 24.87
CA ASP A 74 13.46 -20.69 26.30
C ASP A 74 13.28 -22.20 26.54
#